data_AF-A0A8T6V760-F1
#
_entry.id   AF-A0A8T6V760-F1
#
_cell.length_a   1.000
_cell.length_b   1.000
_cell.length_c   1.000
_cell.angle_alpha   90.00
_cell.angle_beta   90.00
_cell.angle_gamma   90.00
#
_symmetry.space_group_name_H-M   'P 1'
#
loop_
_entity.id
_entity.type
_entity.pdbx_description
1 polymer ?
#
loop_
_entity_poly.entity_id
_entity_poly.type
_entity_poly.pdbx_seq_one_letter_code
_entity_poly.pdbx_strand_id
1 'polypeptide(L)'
;GFQGPVKRWGVRILHHKSRKTKRGIAALGPWKPSHVMHSVPRAGQMGFHQRTERNKRILKMGADGEEVTPEGGFVGYGPIGGPYMVLDGS
;
A
#
# COMPACT_ATOMS: atom_id res chain seq x y z
N GLY A 1 9.44 -2.16 0.40
CA GLY A 1 10.53 -3.06 0.85
C GLY A 1 10.03 -4.49 1.03
N PHE A 2 10.81 -5.37 1.64
CA PHE A 2 10.38 -6.75 1.90
C PHE A 2 9.28 -6.77 2.97
N GLN A 3 8.19 -7.48 2.71
CA GLN A 3 7.04 -7.58 3.63
C GLN A 3 6.60 -9.03 3.80
N GLY A 4 6.10 -9.34 5.00
CA GLY A 4 5.56 -10.64 5.34
C GLY A 4 4.20 -10.93 4.68
N PRO A 5 3.74 -12.20 4.67
CA PRO A 5 2.53 -12.61 3.96
C PRO A 5 1.26 -11.93 4.47
N VAL A 6 1.19 -11.63 5.77
CA VAL A 6 0.04 -10.93 6.39
C VAL A 6 -0.13 -9.54 5.79
N LYS A 7 0.93 -8.73 5.72
CA LYS A 7 0.84 -7.35 5.19
C LYS A 7 0.73 -7.32 3.66
N ARG A 8 1.43 -8.24 2.98
CA ARG A 8 1.49 -8.27 1.50
C ARG A 8 0.19 -8.77 0.87
N TRP A 9 -0.48 -9.73 1.49
CA TRP A 9 -1.65 -10.42 0.92
C TRP A 9 -2.91 -10.37 1.81
N GLY A 10 -2.85 -9.73 2.98
CA GLY A 10 -4.02 -9.60 3.86
C GLY A 10 -4.45 -10.90 4.57
N VAL A 11 -3.55 -11.88 4.75
CA VAL A 11 -3.89 -13.16 5.39
C VAL A 11 -4.19 -12.98 6.88
N ARG A 12 -5.23 -13.67 7.38
CA ARG A 12 -5.56 -13.69 8.81
C ARG A 12 -4.41 -14.25 9.64
N ILE A 13 -4.12 -13.58 10.76
CA ILE A 13 -3.11 -13.99 11.72
C ILE A 13 -3.55 -15.30 12.39
N LEU A 14 -2.60 -16.22 12.61
CA LEU A 14 -2.86 -17.49 13.30
C LEU A 14 -3.20 -17.26 14.78
N HIS A 15 -3.76 -18.29 15.42
CA HIS A 15 -4.17 -18.24 16.82
C HIS A 15 -3.02 -17.76 17.74
N HIS A 16 -3.34 -17.04 18.82
CA HIS A 16 -2.33 -16.42 19.68
C HIS A 16 -1.38 -17.42 20.35
N LYS A 17 -1.81 -18.67 20.56
CA LYS A 17 -1.00 -19.78 21.10
C LYS A 17 -0.28 -20.61 20.02
N SER A 18 -0.24 -20.16 18.77
CA SER A 18 0.45 -20.90 17.71
C SER A 18 1.95 -20.89 17.94
N ARG A 19 2.58 -22.07 17.92
CA ARG A 19 4.03 -22.23 18.07
C ARG A 19 4.76 -21.90 16.75
N LYS A 20 6.00 -21.41 16.86
CA LYS A 20 6.91 -21.01 15.76
C LYS A 20 6.49 -19.75 14.99
N THR A 21 5.26 -19.67 14.50
CA THR A 21 4.84 -18.52 13.69
C THR A 21 3.38 -18.18 13.94
N LYS A 22 3.14 -16.90 14.22
CA LYS A 22 1.80 -16.33 14.34
C LYS A 22 1.39 -15.56 13.08
N ARG A 23 2.33 -14.84 12.45
CA ARG A 23 2.12 -13.99 11.26
C ARG A 23 2.59 -14.71 9.98
N GLY A 24 2.04 -15.90 9.76
CA GLY A 24 2.36 -16.76 8.63
C GLY A 24 1.13 -17.51 8.15
N ILE A 25 1.34 -18.42 7.21
CA ILE A 25 0.27 -19.25 6.64
C ILE A 25 0.38 -20.63 7.27
N ALA A 26 -0.76 -21.25 7.59
CA ALA A 26 -0.80 -22.56 8.21
C ALA A 26 -0.42 -23.67 7.20
N ALA A 27 -1.20 -23.84 6.13
CA ALA A 27 -0.98 -24.86 5.11
C ALA A 27 -0.51 -24.23 3.79
N LEU A 28 0.57 -24.77 3.20
CA LEU A 28 1.09 -24.33 1.91
C LEU A 28 0.34 -24.96 0.72
N GLY A 29 -0.24 -26.14 0.90
CA GLY A 29 -0.97 -26.87 -0.14
C GLY A 29 -1.29 -28.30 0.27
N PRO A 30 -2.09 -29.03 -0.53
CA PRO A 30 -2.36 -30.45 -0.37
C PRO A 30 -1.14 -31.32 -0.73
N TRP A 31 -1.23 -32.63 -0.50
CA TRP A 31 -0.15 -33.59 -0.81
C TRP A 31 0.20 -33.67 -2.31
N LYS A 32 -0.81 -33.65 -3.19
CA LYS A 32 -0.66 -33.61 -4.64
C LYS A 32 -1.31 -32.31 -5.14
N PRO A 33 -0.64 -31.47 -5.96
CA PRO A 33 0.66 -31.65 -6.62
C PRO A 33 1.86 -31.53 -5.67
N SER A 34 2.99 -32.15 -6.04
CA SER A 34 4.24 -32.17 -5.24
C SER A 34 5.07 -30.87 -5.37
N HIS A 35 4.41 -29.73 -5.55
CA HIS A 35 5.02 -28.41 -5.59
C HIS A 35 4.08 -27.37 -4.97
N VAL A 36 4.63 -26.24 -4.53
CA VAL A 36 3.85 -25.13 -4.00
C VAL A 36 3.33 -24.27 -5.16
N MET A 37 2.03 -24.01 -5.18
CA MET A 37 1.41 -23.17 -6.22
C MET A 37 1.87 -21.71 -6.10
N HIS A 38 2.03 -21.03 -7.23
CA HIS A 38 2.44 -19.62 -7.27
C HIS A 38 1.42 -18.67 -6.65
N SER A 39 0.14 -19.07 -6.60
CA SER A 39 -0.96 -18.32 -5.99
C SER A 39 -0.91 -18.33 -4.46
N VAL A 40 -0.09 -19.20 -3.84
CA VAL A 40 0.02 -19.28 -2.39
C VAL A 40 0.70 -18.00 -1.87
N PRO A 41 0.10 -17.29 -0.90
CA PRO A 41 0.70 -16.08 -0.39
C PRO A 41 2.09 -16.35 0.21
N ARG A 42 3.08 -15.49 -0.08
CA ARG A 42 4.43 -15.61 0.50
C ARG A 42 5.01 -14.22 0.81
N ALA A 43 5.98 -14.19 1.72
CA ALA A 43 6.77 -13.00 1.96
C ALA A 43 7.50 -12.56 0.68
N GLY A 44 7.71 -11.26 0.52
CA GLY A 44 8.36 -10.72 -0.68
C GLY A 44 8.23 -9.21 -0.77
N GLN A 45 8.65 -8.66 -1.92
CA GLN A 45 8.59 -7.22 -2.17
C GLN A 45 7.15 -6.70 -2.16
N MET A 46 6.95 -5.58 -1.45
CA MET A 46 5.71 -4.81 -1.44
C MET A 46 6.06 -3.31 -1.44
N GLY A 47 5.33 -2.54 -2.23
CA GLY A 47 5.64 -1.13 -2.53
C GLY A 47 6.65 -0.96 -3.66
N PHE A 48 6.78 0.27 -4.17
CA PHE A 48 7.59 0.60 -5.35
C PHE A 48 7.15 -0.13 -6.64
N HIS A 49 5.84 -0.30 -6.82
CA HIS A 49 5.25 -0.82 -8.06
C HIS A 49 4.52 0.32 -8.77
N GLN A 50 4.59 0.35 -10.09
CA GLN A 50 3.80 1.30 -10.88
C GLN A 50 2.31 0.93 -10.79
N ARG A 51 1.48 1.95 -10.59
CA ARG A 51 0.01 1.84 -10.59
C ARG A 51 -0.55 2.88 -11.54
N THR A 52 -1.65 2.52 -12.19
CA THR A 52 -2.41 3.45 -13.03
C THR A 52 -3.81 3.51 -12.48
N GLU A 53 -4.18 4.68 -11.99
CA GLU A 53 -5.52 4.95 -11.48
C GLU A 53 -6.27 5.86 -12.46
N ARG A 54 -7.59 5.68 -12.55
CA ARG A 54 -8.47 6.38 -13.50
C ARG A 54 -9.64 7.01 -12.75
N ASN A 55 -10.32 7.92 -13.43
CA ASN A 55 -11.57 8.54 -12.96
C ASN A 55 -11.42 9.38 -11.67
N LYS A 56 -10.30 10.08 -11.53
CA LYS A 56 -10.15 11.11 -10.48
C LYS A 56 -10.83 12.41 -10.93
N ARG A 57 -11.61 13.01 -10.02
CA ARG A 57 -12.28 14.29 -10.27
C ARG A 57 -11.34 15.45 -9.96
N ILE A 58 -11.35 16.47 -10.82
CA ILE A 58 -10.66 17.74 -10.57
C ILE A 58 -11.57 18.64 -9.71
N LEU A 59 -11.06 19.10 -8.57
CA LEU A 59 -11.79 19.96 -7.63
C LEU A 59 -11.44 21.43 -7.82
N LYS A 60 -10.15 21.77 -7.91
CA LYS A 60 -9.66 23.15 -8.07
C LYS A 60 -8.37 23.15 -8.89
N MET A 61 -8.18 24.19 -9.69
CA MET A 61 -6.91 24.49 -10.38
C MET A 61 -6.60 25.96 -10.15
N GLY A 62 -5.33 26.30 -9.97
CA GLY A 62 -4.89 27.67 -9.74
C GLY A 62 -3.41 27.87 -10.06
N ALA A 63 -3.00 29.12 -10.21
CA ALA A 63 -1.62 29.49 -10.50
C ALA A 63 -0.79 29.79 -9.24
N ASP A 64 -1.44 30.24 -8.16
CA ASP A 64 -0.80 30.64 -6.91
C ASP A 64 -1.03 29.61 -5.80
N GLY A 65 0.03 28.93 -5.38
CA GLY A 65 -0.02 27.87 -4.37
C GLY A 65 -0.13 28.35 -2.93
N GLU A 66 -0.01 29.66 -2.66
CA GLU A 66 -0.17 30.22 -1.32
C GLU A 66 -1.60 30.06 -0.79
N GLU A 67 -2.61 30.07 -1.67
CA GLU A 67 -4.02 29.87 -1.30
C GLU A 67 -4.32 28.49 -0.68
N VAL A 68 -3.52 27.48 -1.03
CA VAL A 68 -3.76 26.08 -0.64
C VAL A 68 -2.82 25.63 0.47
N THR A 69 -1.69 26.32 0.63
CA THR A 69 -0.67 25.96 1.62
C THR A 69 -1.18 26.27 3.03
N PRO A 70 -1.32 25.27 3.92
CA PRO A 70 -1.70 25.52 5.31
C PRO A 70 -0.65 26.34 6.05
N GLU A 71 -1.04 27.04 7.10
CA GLU A 71 -0.11 27.72 8.00
C GLU A 71 0.91 26.71 8.56
N GLY A 72 2.21 26.92 8.27
CA GLY A 72 3.29 25.99 8.63
C GLY A 72 3.71 24.99 7.53
N GLY A 73 3.01 24.96 6.39
CA GLY A 73 3.37 24.15 5.21
C GLY A 73 3.00 22.66 5.30
N PHE A 74 3.17 21.93 4.19
CA PHE A 74 2.86 20.50 4.14
C PHE A 74 3.97 19.64 4.77
N VAL A 75 3.58 18.72 5.65
CA VAL A 75 4.49 17.79 6.33
C VAL A 75 5.19 16.89 5.31
N GLY A 76 6.53 16.94 5.29
CA GLY A 76 7.35 16.15 4.37
C GLY A 76 7.41 16.68 2.93
N TYR A 77 6.87 17.88 2.68
CA TYR A 77 6.95 18.55 1.38
C TYR A 77 7.43 20.01 1.53
N GLY A 78 6.62 20.88 2.15
CA GLY A 78 6.88 22.32 2.27
C GLY A 78 5.75 23.20 1.69
N PRO A 79 5.99 24.51 1.51
CA PRO A 79 5.03 25.41 0.87
C PRO A 79 4.98 25.24 -0.66
N ILE A 80 3.81 25.52 -1.26
CA ILE A 80 3.61 25.46 -2.72
C ILE A 80 3.70 26.87 -3.29
N GLY A 81 4.72 27.15 -4.13
CA GLY A 81 4.92 28.47 -4.75
C GLY A 81 4.57 28.54 -6.25
N GLY A 82 3.90 27.53 -6.79
CA GLY A 82 3.62 27.42 -8.22
C GLY A 82 2.19 26.93 -8.51
N PRO A 83 1.88 26.70 -9.81
CA PRO A 83 0.55 26.25 -10.20
C PRO A 83 0.22 24.89 -9.59
N TYR A 84 -1.03 24.73 -9.18
CA TYR A 84 -1.50 23.54 -8.48
C TYR A 84 -2.80 23.01 -9.08
N MET A 85 -3.05 21.72 -8.83
CA MET A 85 -4.31 21.05 -9.12
C MET A 85 -4.69 20.20 -7.92
N VAL A 86 -5.94 20.37 -7.46
CA VAL A 86 -6.52 19.58 -6.38
C VAL A 86 -7.41 18.50 -7.00
N LEU A 87 -7.11 17.24 -6.69
CA LEU A 87 -7.88 16.08 -7.08
C LEU A 87 -8.68 15.55 -5.89
N ASP A 88 -9.82 14.91 -6.19
CA ASP A 88 -10.65 14.29 -5.16
C ASP A 88 -10.07 12.93 -4.70
N GLY A 89 -9.89 12.81 -3.39
CA GLY A 89 -9.51 11.57 -2.71
C GLY A 89 -8.10 11.05 -2.99
N SER A 90 -7.94 9.77 -2.71
CA SER A 90 -6.73 8.94 -2.95
C SER A 90 -7.10 7.71 -3.73
#